data_AF-A0A5E4M9G1-F1
#
_entry.id   AF-A0A5E4M9G1-F1
#
_cell.length_a   1.000
_cell.length_b   1.000
_cell.length_c   1.000
_cell.angle_alpha   90.00
_cell.angle_beta   90.00
_cell.angle_gamma   90.00
#
_symmetry.space_group_name_H-M   'P 1'
#
loop_
_entity.id
_entity.type
_entity.pdbx_description
1 polymer ?
#
loop_
_entity_poly.entity_id
_entity_poly.type
_entity_poly.pdbx_seq_one_letter_code
_entity_poly.pdbx_strand_id
1 'polypeptide(L)'
;MWCYRKMLRIKWIDRITNEAVLNRTKEKKILWHTIKVRRAKMIGHLLRHESLSKTILEGDFEGHIGRGRPRMEYTKQIIIDIGKNSYKELKELSNDKVTWRTAANQSKD
;
A
#
# COMPACT_ATOMS: atom_id res chain seq x y z
N MET A 1 -5.88 -3.75 -18.77
CA MET A 1 -4.91 -4.16 -19.82
C MET A 1 -5.56 -4.45 -21.15
N TRP A 2 -6.66 -5.22 -21.20
CA TRP A 2 -7.33 -5.56 -22.45
C TRP A 2 -7.75 -4.35 -23.30
N CYS A 3 -8.40 -3.34 -22.70
CA CYS A 3 -8.79 -2.11 -23.41
C CYS A 3 -7.58 -1.37 -24.02
N TYR A 4 -6.49 -1.21 -23.26
CA TYR A 4 -5.27 -0.56 -23.75
C TYR A 4 -4.61 -1.35 -24.90
N ARG A 5 -4.55 -2.68 -24.81
CA ARG A 5 -4.02 -3.53 -25.89
C ARG A 5 -4.88 -3.43 -27.15
N LYS A 6 -6.20 -3.36 -27.01
CA LYS A 6 -7.13 -3.18 -28.12
C LYS A 6 -6.97 -1.81 -28.79
N MET A 7 -6.86 -0.75 -27.99
CA MET A 7 -6.64 0.62 -28.48
C MET A 7 -5.29 0.77 -29.21
N LEU A 8 -4.23 0.18 -28.67
CA LEU A 8 -2.90 0.15 -29.28
C LEU A 8 -2.74 -0.90 -30.40
N ARG A 9 -3.80 -1.65 -30.73
CA ARG A 9 -3.82 -2.73 -31.73
C ARG A 9 -2.70 -3.78 -31.52
N ILE A 10 -2.35 -4.06 -30.27
CA ILE A 10 -1.31 -5.03 -29.90
C ILE A 10 -1.86 -6.44 -30.06
N LYS A 11 -1.19 -7.25 -30.90
CA LYS A 11 -1.55 -8.66 -31.07
C LYS A 11 -1.00 -9.46 -29.89
N TRP A 12 -1.67 -10.57 -29.57
CA TRP A 12 -1.21 -11.46 -28.50
C TRP A 12 0.16 -12.10 -28.83
N ILE A 13 0.46 -12.27 -30.13
CA ILE A 13 1.72 -12.82 -30.66
C ILE A 13 2.92 -11.95 -30.30
N ASP A 14 2.72 -10.63 -30.21
CA ASP A 14 3.79 -9.66 -29.97
C ASP A 14 4.41 -9.80 -28.56
N ARG A 15 3.77 -10.58 -27.66
CA ARG A 15 4.20 -10.86 -26.27
C ARG A 15 4.70 -9.64 -25.50
N ILE A 16 4.14 -8.46 -25.78
CA ILE A 16 4.53 -7.19 -25.15
C ILE A 16 4.17 -7.22 -23.66
N THR A 17 5.09 -6.81 -22.79
CA THR A 17 4.89 -6.76 -21.34
C THR A 17 3.85 -5.70 -20.95
N ASN A 18 3.15 -5.90 -19.84
CA ASN A 18 2.14 -4.95 -19.36
C ASN A 18 2.74 -3.57 -19.03
N GLU A 19 4.01 -3.51 -18.64
CA GLU A 19 4.72 -2.26 -18.38
C GLU A 19 4.98 -1.47 -19.67
N ALA A 20 5.38 -2.14 -20.75
CA ALA A 20 5.53 -1.49 -22.05
C ALA A 20 4.20 -0.96 -22.60
N VAL A 21 3.09 -1.68 -22.37
CA VAL A 21 1.74 -1.19 -22.72
C VAL A 21 1.41 0.08 -21.96
N LEU A 22 1.60 0.09 -20.64
CA LEU A 22 1.33 1.25 -19.78
C LEU A 22 2.18 2.47 -20.15
N ASN A 23 3.48 2.26 -20.42
CA ASN A 23 4.40 3.31 -20.85
C ASN A 23 3.95 3.97 -22.16
N ARG A 24 3.44 3.19 -23.13
CA ARG A 24 2.92 3.72 -24.40
C ARG A 24 1.65 4.56 -24.21
N THR A 25 0.75 4.13 -23.32
CA THR A 25 -0.44 4.90 -22.97
C THR A 25 -0.15 6.08 -22.04
N LYS A 26 1.08 6.21 -21.53
CA LYS A 26 1.47 7.18 -20.47
C LYS A 26 0.60 7.07 -19.21
N GLU A 27 0.03 5.90 -18.98
CA GLU A 27 -0.85 5.63 -17.85
C GLU A 27 -0.05 4.89 -16.77
N LYS A 28 -0.18 5.32 -15.51
CA LYS A 28 0.53 4.72 -14.37
C LYS A 28 -0.22 3.50 -13.81
N LYS A 29 0.40 2.74 -12.90
CA LYS A 29 -0.22 1.61 -12.18
C LYS A 29 -1.27 2.11 -11.16
N ILE A 30 -2.40 2.62 -11.66
CA ILE A 30 -3.50 3.21 -10.87
C ILE A 30 -3.96 2.29 -9.73
N LEU A 31 -4.00 0.97 -9.95
CA LEU A 31 -4.51 0.03 -8.96
C LEU A 31 -3.65 -0.03 -7.69
N TRP A 32 -2.33 -0.13 -7.83
CA TRP A 32 -1.44 -0.23 -6.67
C TRP A 32 -1.45 1.04 -5.86
N HIS A 33 -1.36 2.19 -6.53
CA HIS A 33 -1.52 3.49 -5.90
C HIS A 33 -2.87 3.62 -5.17
N THR A 34 -3.97 3.21 -5.81
CA THR A 34 -5.31 3.27 -5.20
C THR A 34 -5.41 2.40 -3.94
N ILE A 35 -4.83 1.19 -3.99
CA ILE A 35 -4.80 0.29 -2.83
C ILE A 35 -3.98 0.91 -1.69
N LYS A 36 -2.80 1.47 -1.99
CA LYS A 36 -1.96 2.14 -0.98
C LYS A 36 -2.69 3.31 -0.32
N VAL A 37 -3.31 4.19 -1.11
CA VAL A 37 -4.07 5.33 -0.59
C VAL A 37 -5.24 4.89 0.28
N ARG A 38 -6.02 3.88 -0.15
CA ARG A 38 -7.14 3.35 0.64
C ARG A 38 -6.66 2.74 1.96
N ARG A 39 -5.55 2.00 1.92
CA ARG A 39 -4.94 1.40 3.11
C ARG A 39 -4.45 2.47 4.09
N ALA A 40 -3.74 3.48 3.61
CA ALA A 40 -3.28 4.59 4.43
C ALA A 40 -4.46 5.36 5.05
N LYS A 41 -5.57 5.54 4.32
CA LYS A 41 -6.78 6.16 4.88
C LYS A 41 -7.36 5.35 6.04
N MET A 42 -7.43 4.02 5.89
CA MET A 42 -7.92 3.11 6.93
C MET A 42 -7.02 3.12 8.16
N ILE A 43 -5.70 2.95 7.98
CA ILE A 43 -4.75 2.93 9.09
C ILE A 43 -4.70 4.27 9.81
N GLY A 44 -4.65 5.38 9.08
CA GLY A 44 -4.65 6.69 9.71
C GLY A 44 -5.94 6.98 10.49
N HIS A 45 -7.06 6.32 10.19
CA HIS A 45 -8.26 6.38 11.01
C HIS A 45 -8.13 5.48 12.25
N LEU A 46 -7.66 4.24 12.07
CA LEU A 46 -7.46 3.29 13.17
C LEU A 46 -6.48 3.78 14.24
N LEU A 47 -5.37 4.41 13.84
CA LEU A 47 -4.35 4.88 14.78
C LEU A 47 -4.82 6.09 15.63
N ARG A 48 -5.65 6.96 15.05
CA ARG A 48 -6.14 8.19 15.70
C ARG A 48 -7.31 7.96 16.66
N HIS A 49 -8.05 6.87 16.50
CA HIS A 49 -9.19 6.57 17.36
C HIS A 49 -8.89 5.34 18.22
N GLU A 50 -9.09 5.47 19.52
CA GLU A 50 -9.09 4.33 20.43
C GLU A 50 -10.26 3.43 20.09
N SER A 51 -9.97 2.28 19.48
CA SER A 51 -10.94 1.30 19.02
C SER A 51 -10.39 -0.10 19.25
N LEU A 52 -11.28 -1.09 19.38
CA LEU A 52 -10.87 -2.50 19.50
C LEU A 52 -9.91 -2.90 18.37
N SER A 53 -10.12 -2.38 17.17
CA SER A 53 -9.25 -2.62 16.02
C SER A 53 -7.82 -2.09 16.21
N LYS A 54 -7.64 -0.98 16.91
CA LYS A 54 -6.31 -0.47 17.29
C LYS A 54 -5.65 -1.39 18.31
N THR A 55 -6.39 -1.86 19.30
CA THR A 55 -5.91 -2.85 20.28
C THR A 55 -5.52 -4.16 19.61
N ILE A 56 -6.27 -4.61 18.61
CA ILE A 56 -5.94 -5.83 17.83
C ILE A 56 -4.69 -5.61 16.96
N LEU A 57 -4.52 -4.41 16.41
CA LEU A 57 -3.37 -4.09 15.55
C LEU A 57 -2.06 -3.96 16.36
N GLU A 58 -2.14 -3.36 17.54
CA GLU A 58 -1.00 -3.13 18.45
C GLU A 58 -0.80 -4.26 19.46
N GLY A 59 -1.81 -5.12 19.62
CA GLY A 59 -1.83 -6.19 20.59
C GLY A 59 -0.89 -7.32 20.23
N ASP A 60 -0.26 -7.86 21.26
CA ASP A 60 0.45 -9.13 21.16
C ASP A 60 -0.53 -10.29 21.32
N PHE A 61 -0.37 -11.33 20.52
CA PHE A 61 -1.19 -12.54 20.62
C PHE A 61 -0.41 -13.61 21.37
N GLU A 62 -1.00 -14.14 22.43
CA GLU A 62 -0.42 -15.29 23.12
C GLU A 62 -0.39 -16.51 22.18
N GLY A 63 0.82 -16.92 21.79
CA GLY A 63 1.02 -18.07 20.91
C GLY A 63 2.38 -18.07 20.22
N HIS A 64 2.72 -19.19 19.59
CA HIS A 64 3.94 -19.31 18.79
C HIS A 64 3.59 -19.21 17.30
N ILE A 65 4.29 -18.31 16.58
CA ILE A 65 4.19 -18.25 15.12
C ILE A 65 4.83 -19.53 14.57
N GLY A 66 4.13 -20.20 13.63
CA GLY A 66 4.61 -21.44 13.03
C GLY A 66 6.03 -21.32 12.45
N ARG A 67 6.83 -22.38 12.57
CA ARG A 67 8.21 -22.42 12.07
C ARG A 67 8.23 -22.22 10.54
N GLY A 68 9.05 -21.28 10.07
CA GLY A 68 9.22 -20.96 8.65
C GLY A 68 9.52 -19.48 8.41
N ARG A 69 9.67 -19.07 7.14
CA ARG A 69 9.79 -17.64 6.79
C ARG A 69 8.42 -16.99 7.05
N PRO A 70 8.31 -16.04 8.01
CA PRO A 70 7.04 -15.37 8.23
C PRO A 70 6.65 -14.60 6.97
N ARG A 71 5.36 -14.61 6.64
CA ARG A 71 4.81 -13.67 5.66
C ARG A 71 5.12 -12.25 6.15
N MET A 72 5.27 -11.32 5.21
CA MET A 72 5.43 -9.91 5.56
C MET A 72 4.28 -9.50 6.48
N GLU A 73 4.61 -9.09 7.70
CA GLU A 73 3.64 -8.60 8.66
C GLU A 73 2.95 -7.35 8.08
N TYR A 74 1.67 -7.20 8.41
CA TYR A 74 0.88 -6.08 7.91
C TYR A 74 1.43 -4.73 8.37
N THR A 75 1.93 -4.65 9.61
CA THR A 75 2.62 -3.48 10.16
C THR A 75 3.87 -3.12 9.35
N LYS A 76 4.73 -4.10 9.04
CA LYS A 76 5.90 -3.92 8.18
C LYS A 76 5.51 -3.43 6.79
N GLN A 77 4.44 -3.96 6.22
CA GLN A 77 3.95 -3.53 4.90
C GLN A 77 3.50 -2.06 4.91
N ILE A 78 2.81 -1.60 5.95
CA ILE A 78 2.35 -0.20 6.09
C ILE A 78 3.54 0.75 6.24
N ILE A 79 4.54 0.36 7.05
CA ILE A 79 5.77 1.12 7.25
C ILE A 79 6.49 1.34 5.91
N ILE A 80 6.59 0.30 5.09
CA ILE A 80 7.17 0.36 3.74
C ILE A 80 6.33 1.24 2.81
N ASP A 81 5.01 1.07 2.81
CA ASP A 81 4.10 1.82 1.92
C ASP A 81 4.16 3.34 2.16
N ILE A 82 4.37 3.76 3.41
CA ILE A 82 4.44 5.18 3.82
C ILE A 82 5.88 5.70 3.82
N GLY A 83 6.88 4.82 3.74
CA GLY A 83 8.30 5.18 3.69
C GLY A 83 8.84 5.65 5.05
N LYS A 84 8.47 4.96 6.13
CA LYS A 84 9.01 5.19 7.48
C LYS A 84 9.92 4.06 7.91
N ASN A 85 10.71 4.28 8.96
CA ASN A 85 11.65 3.27 9.45
C ASN A 85 11.12 2.54 10.68
N SER A 86 10.18 3.15 11.41
CA SER A 86 9.62 2.58 12.64
C SER A 86 8.10 2.77 12.75
N TYR A 87 7.45 1.86 13.47
CA TYR A 87 6.04 1.98 13.83
C TYR A 87 5.78 3.19 14.74
N LYS A 88 6.75 3.57 15.59
CA LYS A 88 6.63 4.76 16.45
C LYS A 88 6.49 6.04 15.62
N GLU A 89 7.38 6.21 14.64
CA GLU A 89 7.34 7.35 13.70
C GLU A 89 6.03 7.37 12.91
N LEU A 90 5.53 6.20 12.52
CA LEU A 90 4.25 6.06 11.84
C LEU A 90 3.09 6.55 12.72
N LYS A 91 3.08 6.15 13.99
CA LYS A 91 2.04 6.53 14.97
C LYS A 91 2.07 8.04 15.24
N GLU A 92 3.25 8.61 15.44
CA GLU A 92 3.42 10.06 15.61
C GLU A 92 2.92 10.85 14.39
N LEU A 93 3.27 10.40 13.17
CA LEU A 93 2.81 11.01 11.92
C LEU A 93 1.29 10.87 11.71
N SER A 94 0.67 9.83 12.28
CA SER A 94 -0.78 9.62 12.16
C SER A 94 -1.61 10.61 12.97
N ASN A 95 -1.04 11.19 14.04
CA ASN A 95 -1.74 12.14 14.90
C ASN A 95 -2.10 13.42 14.14
N ASP A 96 -1.19 13.92 13.29
CA ASP A 96 -1.47 15.06 12.44
C ASP A 96 -2.04 14.63 11.08
N LYS A 97 -3.27 15.07 10.82
CA LYS A 97 -4.04 14.73 9.63
C LYS A 97 -3.41 15.31 8.36
N VAL A 98 -2.71 16.44 8.44
CA VAL A 98 -2.10 17.10 7.29
C VAL A 98 -0.85 16.34 6.86
N THR A 99 0.07 16.09 7.78
CA THR A 99 1.29 15.29 7.53
C THR A 99 0.98 13.84 7.17
N TRP A 100 -0.06 13.23 7.73
CA TRP A 100 -0.52 11.90 7.32
C TRP A 100 -0.97 11.87 5.85
N ARG A 101 -1.78 12.85 5.43
CA ARG A 101 -2.28 12.92 4.05
C ARG A 101 -1.17 13.17 3.05
N THR A 102 -0.20 14.04 3.37
CA THR A 102 0.94 14.28 2.48
C THR A 102 1.78 13.03 2.32
N ALA A 103 2.09 12.32 3.41
CA ALA A 103 2.85 11.06 3.35
C ALA A 103 2.10 9.95 2.58
N ALA A 104 0.78 9.82 2.80
CA ALA A 104 -0.04 8.82 2.10
C ALA A 104 -0.17 9.09 0.60
N ASN A 105 -0.17 10.36 0.19
CA ASN A 105 -0.25 10.77 -1.21
C ASN A 105 1.14 10.89 -1.87
N GLN A 106 2.21 10.91 -1.08
CA GLN A 106 3.60 10.95 -1.55
C GLN A 106 4.13 9.59 -2.03
N SER A 107 3.30 8.53 -2.06
CA SER A 107 3.70 7.25 -2.64
C SER A 107 3.98 7.43 -4.13
N LYS A 108 5.23 7.80 -4.43
CA LYS A 108 5.79 7.94 -5.77
C LYS A 108 5.70 6.57 -6.44
N ASP A 109 4.84 6.48 -7.45
CA ASP A 109 5.00 5.57 -8.58
C ASP A 109 6.05 6.13 -9.54
#